data_AF-Q3APT7-F1
#
_entry.id   AF-Q3APT7-F1
#
_cell.length_a   1.000
_cell.length_b   1.000
_cell.length_c   1.000
_cell.angle_alpha   90.00
_cell.angle_beta   90.00
_cell.angle_gamma   90.00
#
_symmetry.space_group_name_H-M   'P 1'
#
loop_
_entity.id
_entity.type
_entity.pdbx_description
1 polymer ?
#
loop_
_entity_poly.entity_id
_entity_poly.type
_entity_poly.pdbx_seq_one_letter_code
_entity_poly.pdbx_strand_id
1 'polypeptide(L)'
;MFINKDLLEFFGSMMEIKKQKRDIFNALAADVDDPEIRNTLLRIGADEQRHVDQIQQSINLVNSGSTAEPMVPEAAPAPQVAPAPAPPAPTIAPATLQPAIAIAQPAIVRPEPPQPVAPMPVPEPVAAPPTYVQPVQPIAQPITQQVVVSEPVAPTVSQLQQPAPPQPLTYLTPTIATPAAPAEPAYSEPAEQSISSFASPLSSGTQRYPVQPPTSKTFENMTTLHHPLGEVFGFAATDQSPKAQRYRSHRHCPFNNKSPNCTNSHTENPLGVCSILHNNKAIITCPIRFREDWLITDDAASFFFEPGVRWSSLTDVRLADANGTSAGNMDVMLVAYDKEGKIIDFGAIQIQTAHIDGNVREPFECYMKDPKTNAMMDWTRQPNYPEPDFLSAMRTSVVPELLYKGGILHSWNKKMAIAINKSMFETLPPLTRVKKDEADIAWLLYELEAVNDGEKEAYQLKKSEVVYTAFQPTLLALTAIAPGNVNDFMKFIPELGA
;
A
#
# COMPACT_ATOMS: atom_id res chain seq x y z
N MET A 1 13.24 -13.16 -20.73
CA MET A 1 12.54 -14.27 -20.05
C MET A 1 13.55 -14.85 -19.09
N PHE A 2 13.38 -14.67 -17.79
CA PHE A 2 14.27 -15.29 -16.81
C PHE A 2 14.04 -16.81 -16.87
N ILE A 3 15.11 -17.58 -16.97
CA ILE A 3 15.02 -19.04 -16.91
C ILE A 3 14.81 -19.40 -15.42
N ASN A 4 14.13 -20.52 -15.12
CA ASN A 4 13.93 -20.97 -13.72
C ASN A 4 15.23 -20.95 -12.90
N LYS A 5 16.37 -21.21 -13.54
CA LYS A 5 17.70 -21.08 -12.95
C LYS A 5 17.99 -19.68 -12.41
N ASP A 6 17.70 -18.64 -13.18
CA ASP A 6 17.96 -17.24 -12.80
C ASP A 6 17.06 -16.82 -11.64
N LEU A 7 15.81 -17.29 -11.62
CA LEU A 7 14.88 -17.06 -10.52
C LEU A 7 15.31 -17.77 -9.23
N LEU A 8 15.77 -19.02 -9.33
CA LEU A 8 16.30 -19.76 -8.18
C LEU A 8 17.56 -19.12 -7.61
N GLU A 9 18.45 -18.62 -8.46
CA GLU A 9 19.65 -17.90 -8.04
C GLU A 9 19.29 -16.58 -7.33
N PHE A 10 18.34 -15.82 -7.90
CA PHE A 10 17.82 -14.60 -7.29
C PHE A 10 17.18 -14.85 -5.92
N PHE A 11 16.24 -15.81 -5.83
CA PHE A 11 15.59 -16.13 -4.56
C PHE A 11 16.56 -16.75 -3.55
N GLY A 12 17.51 -17.56 -4.00
CA GLY A 12 18.56 -18.10 -3.14
C GLY A 12 19.40 -17.00 -2.49
N SER A 13 19.82 -16.00 -3.28
CA SER A 13 20.55 -14.84 -2.77
C SER A 13 19.73 -14.02 -1.77
N MET A 14 18.47 -13.73 -2.09
CA MET A 14 17.57 -13.02 -1.17
C MET A 14 17.36 -13.79 0.14
N MET A 15 17.17 -15.10 0.07
CA MET A 15 16.98 -15.95 1.25
C MET A 15 18.20 -15.88 2.17
N GLU A 16 19.41 -15.92 1.61
CA GLU A 16 20.64 -15.89 2.38
C GLU A 16 20.81 -14.54 3.10
N ILE A 17 20.57 -13.43 2.40
CA ILE A 17 20.59 -12.09 3.00
C ILE A 17 19.59 -11.99 4.15
N LYS A 18 18.38 -12.54 3.97
CA LYS A 18 17.32 -12.51 4.99
C LYS A 18 17.65 -13.38 6.20
N LYS A 19 18.24 -14.56 5.99
CA LYS A 19 18.76 -15.41 7.08
C LYS A 19 19.86 -14.69 7.87
N GLN A 20 20.83 -14.07 7.19
CA GLN A 20 21.89 -13.31 7.86
C GLN A 20 21.32 -12.17 8.69
N LYS A 21 20.36 -11.39 8.16
CA LYS A 21 19.70 -10.32 8.93
C LYS A 21 18.97 -10.85 10.16
N ARG A 22 18.17 -11.91 9.99
CA ARG A 22 17.49 -12.59 11.12
C ARG A 22 18.50 -12.98 12.20
N ASP A 23 19.61 -13.61 11.80
CA ASP A 23 20.62 -14.10 12.74
C ASP A 23 21.34 -12.97 13.46
N ILE A 24 21.64 -11.86 12.76
CA ILE A 24 22.18 -10.64 13.37
C ILE A 24 21.22 -10.07 14.42
N PHE A 25 19.93 -9.91 14.08
CA PHE A 25 18.96 -9.37 15.03
C PHE A 25 18.75 -10.27 16.25
N ASN A 26 18.74 -11.58 16.05
CA ASN A 26 18.65 -12.54 17.15
C ASN A 26 19.90 -12.53 18.04
N ALA A 27 21.10 -12.41 17.46
CA ALA A 27 22.35 -12.28 18.21
C ALA A 27 22.39 -10.97 19.00
N LEU A 28 22.06 -9.83 18.36
CA LEU A 28 21.96 -8.54 19.04
C LEU A 28 20.93 -8.57 20.18
N ALA A 29 19.80 -9.22 19.98
CA ALA A 29 18.79 -9.38 21.04
C ALA A 29 19.32 -10.15 22.25
N ALA A 30 20.22 -11.12 22.04
CA ALA A 30 20.83 -11.91 23.12
C ALA A 30 21.79 -11.07 23.98
N ASP A 31 22.44 -10.08 23.38
CA ASP A 31 23.45 -9.23 24.03
C ASP A 31 22.88 -7.93 24.64
N VAL A 32 21.57 -7.68 24.49
CA VAL A 32 20.92 -6.45 24.97
C VAL A 32 20.19 -6.67 26.30
N ASP A 33 20.65 -5.97 27.33
CA ASP A 33 20.05 -6.01 28.67
C ASP A 33 18.70 -5.29 28.76
N ASP A 34 18.49 -4.25 27.96
CA ASP A 34 17.22 -3.52 27.94
C ASP A 34 16.09 -4.39 27.37
N PRO A 35 15.01 -4.65 28.14
CA PRO A 35 13.95 -5.56 27.71
C PRO A 35 13.10 -5.01 26.55
N GLU A 36 12.96 -3.69 26.41
CA GLU A 36 12.18 -3.06 25.35
C GLU A 36 12.93 -3.14 24.01
N ILE A 37 14.23 -2.83 24.04
CA ILE A 37 15.11 -2.93 22.87
C ILE A 37 15.24 -4.40 22.45
N ARG A 38 15.47 -5.32 23.40
CA ARG A 38 15.53 -6.76 23.14
C ARG A 38 14.25 -7.29 22.49
N ASN A 39 13.07 -6.93 23.00
CA ASN A 39 11.79 -7.34 22.41
C ASN A 39 11.60 -6.77 20.99
N THR A 40 12.06 -5.54 20.75
CA THR A 40 12.03 -4.93 19.42
C THR A 40 12.93 -5.70 18.44
N LEU A 41 14.16 -6.03 18.84
CA LEU A 41 15.11 -6.81 18.04
C LEU A 41 14.58 -8.21 17.73
N LEU A 42 13.97 -8.90 18.72
CA LEU A 42 13.34 -10.20 18.52
C LEU A 42 12.16 -10.14 17.53
N ARG A 43 11.35 -9.06 17.59
CA ARG A 43 10.27 -8.85 16.63
C ARG A 43 10.80 -8.65 15.21
N ILE A 44 11.86 -7.86 15.05
CA ILE A 44 12.52 -7.68 13.75
C ILE A 44 13.09 -9.02 13.25
N GLY A 45 13.72 -9.81 14.12
CA GLY A 45 14.19 -11.15 13.79
C GLY A 45 13.06 -12.07 13.33
N ALA A 46 11.91 -12.05 14.01
CA ALA A 46 10.73 -12.80 13.60
C ALA A 46 10.16 -12.34 12.25
N ASP A 47 10.19 -11.04 11.97
CA ASP A 47 9.78 -10.48 10.67
C ASP A 47 10.69 -10.96 9.54
N GLU A 48 12.01 -10.96 9.77
CA GLU A 48 12.95 -11.48 8.78
C GLU A 48 12.81 -12.99 8.59
N GLN A 49 12.46 -13.76 9.63
CA GLN A 49 12.10 -15.17 9.46
C GLN A 49 10.88 -15.35 8.55
N ARG A 50 9.84 -14.52 8.69
CA ARG A 50 8.66 -14.58 7.81
C ARG A 50 9.05 -14.33 6.35
N HIS A 51 9.97 -13.41 6.09
CA HIS A 51 10.50 -13.18 4.75
C HIS A 51 11.29 -14.39 4.22
N VAL A 52 12.12 -15.03 5.06
CA VAL A 52 12.82 -16.28 4.70
C VAL A 52 11.82 -17.36 4.27
N ASP A 53 10.73 -17.52 5.01
CA ASP A 53 9.70 -18.53 4.71
C ASP A 53 8.99 -18.23 3.37
N GLN A 54 8.66 -16.96 3.10
CA GLN A 54 8.05 -16.53 1.83
C GLN A 54 8.98 -16.75 0.63
N ILE A 55 10.28 -16.48 0.79
CA ILE A 55 11.26 -16.72 -0.27
C ILE A 55 11.42 -18.22 -0.51
N GLN A 56 11.44 -19.03 0.56
CA GLN A 56 11.50 -20.48 0.43
C GLN A 56 10.27 -21.05 -0.30
N GLN A 57 9.07 -20.50 -0.06
CA GLN A 57 7.87 -20.85 -0.83
C GLN A 57 8.03 -20.50 -2.31
N SER A 58 8.60 -19.33 -2.62
CA SER A 58 8.88 -18.91 -4.00
C SER A 58 9.87 -19.85 -4.69
N ILE A 59 10.94 -20.28 -3.99
CA ILE A 59 11.88 -21.30 -4.49
C ILE A 59 11.17 -22.62 -4.78
N ASN A 60 10.29 -23.06 -3.89
CA ASN A 60 9.55 -24.32 -4.06
C ASN A 60 8.64 -24.28 -5.31
N LEU A 61 7.97 -23.15 -5.56
CA LEU A 61 7.14 -22.95 -6.75
C LEU A 61 7.96 -22.98 -8.05
N VAL A 62 9.16 -22.39 -8.05
CA VAL A 62 10.04 -22.43 -9.22
C VAL A 62 10.59 -23.84 -9.46
N ASN A 63 10.92 -24.57 -8.39
CA ASN A 63 11.44 -25.94 -8.46
C ASN A 63 10.39 -26.98 -8.87
N SER A 64 9.11 -26.80 -8.53
CA SER A 64 8.08 -27.80 -8.81
C SER A 64 7.75 -27.92 -10.31
N GLY A 65 8.15 -26.95 -11.15
CA GLY A 65 8.04 -27.01 -12.62
C GLY A 65 6.63 -27.23 -13.18
N SER A 66 5.60 -27.27 -12.34
CA SER A 66 4.24 -27.69 -12.67
C SER A 66 3.22 -27.12 -11.70
N THR A 67 2.05 -26.80 -12.24
CA THR A 67 0.77 -26.59 -11.56
C THR A 67 0.47 -27.77 -10.64
N ALA A 68 0.60 -27.60 -9.33
CA ALA A 68 0.37 -28.69 -8.39
C ALA A 68 -1.14 -28.88 -8.14
N GLU A 69 -1.63 -30.12 -8.28
CA GLU A 69 -2.89 -30.54 -7.65
C GLU A 69 -2.76 -30.50 -6.12
N PRO A 70 -3.85 -30.18 -5.40
CA PRO A 70 -3.80 -29.89 -3.98
C PRO A 70 -3.58 -31.15 -3.14
N MET A 71 -2.47 -31.19 -2.40
CA MET A 71 -2.34 -32.07 -1.22
C MET A 71 -3.10 -31.44 -0.05
N VAL A 72 -4.14 -32.13 0.42
CA VAL A 72 -4.83 -31.82 1.68
C VAL A 72 -3.96 -32.28 2.85
N PRO A 73 -3.55 -31.41 3.79
CA PRO A 73 -2.92 -31.86 5.02
C PRO A 73 -3.98 -32.35 6.01
N GLU A 74 -3.76 -33.56 6.54
CA GLU A 74 -4.51 -34.12 7.66
C GLU A 74 -4.32 -33.23 8.91
N ALA A 75 -5.42 -32.82 9.53
CA ALA A 75 -5.42 -31.85 10.63
C ALA A 75 -4.72 -32.41 11.88
N ALA A 76 -3.72 -31.68 12.37
CA ALA A 76 -3.11 -31.97 13.67
C ALA A 76 -4.13 -31.71 14.80
N PRO A 77 -4.18 -32.56 15.85
CA PRO A 77 -5.10 -32.37 16.97
C PRO A 77 -4.72 -31.12 17.78
N ALA A 78 -5.75 -30.36 18.19
CA ALA A 78 -5.62 -29.12 18.94
C ALA A 78 -4.90 -29.33 20.29
N PRO A 79 -4.05 -28.37 20.72
CA PRO A 79 -3.39 -28.45 22.01
C PRO A 79 -4.40 -28.28 23.15
N GLN A 80 -4.40 -29.23 24.09
CA GLN A 80 -5.14 -29.12 25.33
C GLN A 80 -4.50 -28.03 26.21
N VAL A 81 -5.24 -26.95 26.45
CA VAL A 81 -4.85 -25.87 27.36
C VAL A 81 -5.19 -26.30 28.79
N ALA A 82 -4.18 -26.38 29.65
CA ALA A 82 -4.37 -26.60 31.09
C ALA A 82 -5.00 -25.36 31.75
N PRO A 83 -5.91 -25.51 32.72
CA PRO A 83 -6.54 -24.38 33.39
C PRO A 83 -5.54 -23.62 34.27
N ALA A 84 -5.62 -22.29 34.23
CA ALA A 84 -4.80 -21.39 35.02
C ALA A 84 -5.05 -21.55 36.54
N PRO A 85 -4.01 -21.41 37.39
CA PRO A 85 -4.17 -21.48 38.84
C PRO A 85 -4.90 -20.25 39.38
N ALA A 86 -5.73 -20.48 40.41
CA ALA A 86 -6.52 -19.45 41.08
C ALA A 86 -5.64 -18.43 41.82
N PRO A 87 -6.05 -17.15 41.90
CA PRO A 87 -5.30 -16.12 42.61
C PRO A 87 -5.36 -16.32 44.13
N PRO A 88 -4.29 -15.96 44.87
CA PRO A 88 -4.28 -16.06 46.32
C PRO A 88 -5.17 -15.00 46.98
N ALA A 89 -5.79 -15.38 48.11
CA ALA A 89 -6.67 -14.53 48.91
C ALA A 89 -5.92 -13.35 49.56
N PRO A 90 -6.58 -12.20 49.76
CA PRO A 90 -5.94 -11.02 50.34
C PRO A 90 -5.72 -11.16 51.85
N THR A 91 -4.48 -10.91 52.28
CA THR A 91 -4.09 -10.83 53.69
C THR A 91 -4.49 -9.47 54.26
N ILE A 92 -5.35 -9.47 55.28
CA ILE A 92 -5.74 -8.28 56.05
C ILE A 92 -4.70 -8.05 57.16
N ALA A 93 -4.05 -6.88 57.18
CA ALA A 93 -3.21 -6.42 58.29
C ALA A 93 -4.00 -5.51 59.24
N PRO A 94 -3.73 -5.53 60.56
CA PRO A 94 -4.56 -4.86 61.56
C PRO A 94 -4.26 -3.35 61.68
N ALA A 95 -5.32 -2.61 61.98
CA ALA A 95 -5.30 -1.17 62.19
C ALA A 95 -4.60 -0.75 63.49
N THR A 96 -3.72 0.25 63.40
CA THR A 96 -3.18 1.00 64.54
C THR A 96 -3.82 2.38 64.62
N LEU A 97 -4.48 2.63 65.75
CA LEU A 97 -5.03 3.91 66.19
C LEU A 97 -3.91 4.84 66.69
N GLN A 98 -3.87 6.09 66.21
CA GLN A 98 -3.23 7.22 66.88
C GLN A 98 -3.96 8.55 66.58
N PRO A 99 -3.82 9.56 67.47
CA PRO A 99 -4.91 10.45 67.85
C PRO A 99 -4.98 11.77 67.08
N ALA A 100 -6.18 12.38 67.17
CA ALA A 100 -6.57 13.64 66.55
C ALA A 100 -5.71 14.84 66.97
N ILE A 101 -5.28 15.62 65.99
CA ILE A 101 -4.82 17.00 66.15
C ILE A 101 -5.82 17.89 65.40
N ALA A 102 -6.50 18.75 66.17
CA ALA A 102 -7.45 19.73 65.66
C ALA A 102 -6.71 20.88 64.98
N ILE A 103 -6.99 21.10 63.70
CA ILE A 103 -6.63 22.32 62.98
C ILE A 103 -7.91 22.89 62.37
N ALA A 104 -8.28 24.09 62.80
CA ALA A 104 -9.43 24.83 62.30
C ALA A 104 -9.18 25.26 60.84
N GLN A 105 -10.12 24.94 59.94
CA GLN A 105 -10.20 25.49 58.59
C GLN A 105 -11.32 26.52 58.49
N PRO A 106 -11.17 27.58 57.66
CA PRO A 106 -12.17 28.63 57.52
C PRO A 106 -13.35 28.17 56.65
N ALA A 107 -14.52 28.77 56.90
CA ALA A 107 -15.80 28.46 56.28
C ALA A 107 -15.78 28.60 54.74
N ILE A 108 -16.04 27.48 54.05
CA ILE A 108 -16.40 27.47 52.63
C ILE A 108 -17.93 27.51 52.53
N VAL A 109 -18.45 28.59 51.95
CA VAL A 109 -19.86 28.75 51.60
C VAL A 109 -20.22 27.74 50.51
N ARG A 110 -21.15 26.82 50.80
CA ARG A 110 -21.74 25.92 49.80
C ARG A 110 -22.80 26.69 48.99
N PRO A 111 -22.84 26.59 47.65
CA PRO A 111 -23.98 27.07 46.88
C PRO A 111 -25.19 26.15 47.10
N GLU A 112 -26.39 26.74 47.16
CA GLU A 112 -27.67 26.03 47.26
C GLU A 112 -27.90 25.11 46.05
N PRO A 113 -28.54 23.94 46.25
CA PRO A 113 -28.96 23.09 45.14
C PRO A 113 -30.11 23.75 44.35
N PRO A 114 -30.15 23.58 43.01
CA PRO A 114 -31.22 24.15 42.21
C PRO A 114 -32.56 23.46 42.50
N GLN A 115 -33.61 24.29 42.60
CA GLN A 115 -35.01 23.88 42.75
C GLN A 115 -35.48 23.04 41.55
N PRO A 116 -36.37 22.04 41.75
CA PRO A 116 -36.85 21.17 40.69
C PRO A 116 -37.73 21.92 39.69
N VAL A 117 -37.40 21.79 38.41
CA VAL A 117 -38.18 22.33 37.28
C VAL A 117 -39.38 21.42 37.03
N ALA A 118 -40.57 22.00 36.89
CA ALA A 118 -41.82 21.29 36.58
C ALA A 118 -41.75 20.60 35.20
N PRO A 119 -42.34 19.41 35.05
CA PRO A 119 -42.28 18.66 33.79
C PRO A 119 -43.13 19.32 32.70
N MET A 120 -42.56 19.41 31.49
CA MET A 120 -43.26 19.85 30.28
C MET A 120 -44.29 18.79 29.84
N PRO A 121 -45.41 19.20 29.20
CA PRO A 121 -46.41 18.26 28.70
C PRO A 121 -45.88 17.44 27.51
N VAL A 122 -46.15 16.14 27.56
CA VAL A 122 -45.85 15.15 26.51
C VAL A 122 -46.82 15.34 25.34
N PRO A 123 -46.37 15.38 24.07
CA PRO A 123 -47.27 15.41 22.93
C PRO A 123 -47.94 14.04 22.70
N GLU A 124 -49.24 14.07 22.38
CA GLU A 124 -50.06 12.89 22.09
C GLU A 124 -49.52 12.06 20.90
N PRO A 125 -49.62 10.72 20.95
CA PRO A 125 -49.17 9.86 19.86
C PRO A 125 -50.17 9.88 18.68
N VAL A 126 -49.64 10.19 17.50
CA VAL A 126 -50.34 10.09 16.21
C VAL A 126 -50.62 8.62 15.89
N ALA A 127 -51.87 8.33 15.52
CA ALA A 127 -52.37 6.99 15.18
C ALA A 127 -51.65 6.37 13.97
N ALA A 128 -51.21 5.12 14.11
CA ALA A 128 -50.66 4.31 13.03
C ALA A 128 -51.78 3.72 12.14
N PRO A 129 -51.56 3.55 10.82
CA PRO A 129 -52.53 2.96 9.91
C PRO A 129 -52.66 1.42 10.10
N PRO A 130 -53.82 0.83 9.73
CA PRO A 130 -54.13 -0.56 10.04
C PRO A 130 -53.25 -1.55 9.26
N THR A 131 -52.68 -2.50 10.01
CA THR A 131 -51.88 -3.61 9.50
C THR A 131 -52.81 -4.68 8.90
N TYR A 132 -52.60 -5.01 7.62
CA TYR A 132 -53.29 -6.09 6.93
C TYR A 132 -52.75 -7.44 7.40
N VAL A 133 -53.59 -8.25 8.04
CA VAL A 133 -53.25 -9.62 8.47
C VAL A 133 -53.55 -10.59 7.33
N GLN A 134 -52.52 -11.23 6.79
CA GLN A 134 -52.66 -12.40 5.90
C GLN A 134 -52.81 -13.68 6.73
N PRO A 135 -53.69 -14.62 6.36
CA PRO A 135 -53.88 -15.86 7.09
C PRO A 135 -52.73 -16.85 6.87
N VAL A 136 -52.24 -17.38 7.99
CA VAL A 136 -51.22 -18.43 8.10
C VAL A 136 -51.77 -19.75 7.54
N GLN A 137 -51.07 -20.34 6.57
CA GLN A 137 -51.27 -21.72 6.10
C GLN A 137 -50.50 -22.70 7.02
N PRO A 138 -51.07 -23.87 7.37
CA PRO A 138 -50.43 -24.81 8.28
C PRO A 138 -49.26 -25.56 7.64
N ILE A 139 -48.21 -25.71 8.45
CA ILE A 139 -46.94 -26.40 8.20
C ILE A 139 -47.19 -27.90 8.00
N ALA A 140 -46.75 -28.45 6.87
CA ALA A 140 -46.64 -29.88 6.64
C ALA A 140 -45.35 -30.43 7.28
N GLN A 141 -45.47 -31.59 7.94
CA GLN A 141 -44.39 -32.29 8.65
C GLN A 141 -43.28 -32.82 7.72
N PRO A 142 -42.06 -33.02 8.24
CA PRO A 142 -40.91 -33.42 7.43
C PRO A 142 -40.99 -34.87 6.96
N ILE A 143 -40.74 -35.06 5.66
CA ILE A 143 -40.54 -36.36 5.03
C ILE A 143 -39.11 -36.82 5.31
N THR A 144 -38.98 -37.92 6.05
CA THR A 144 -37.73 -38.66 6.23
C THR A 144 -37.37 -39.36 4.92
N GLN A 145 -36.35 -38.89 4.20
CA GLN A 145 -35.75 -39.64 3.10
C GLN A 145 -34.56 -40.47 3.59
N GLN A 146 -34.71 -41.78 3.42
CA GLN A 146 -33.66 -42.77 3.57
C GLN A 146 -32.62 -42.57 2.47
N VAL A 147 -31.36 -42.38 2.85
CA VAL A 147 -30.22 -42.41 1.95
C VAL A 147 -29.87 -43.88 1.70
N VAL A 148 -30.14 -44.36 0.49
CA VAL A 148 -29.64 -45.62 -0.04
C VAL A 148 -28.18 -45.40 -0.44
N VAL A 149 -27.28 -46.09 0.24
CA VAL A 149 -25.85 -46.16 -0.11
C VAL A 149 -25.70 -47.14 -1.27
N SER A 150 -25.37 -46.65 -2.45
CA SER A 150 -24.94 -47.45 -3.59
C SER A 150 -23.41 -47.44 -3.67
N GLU A 151 -22.82 -48.64 -3.64
CA GLU A 151 -21.39 -48.91 -3.78
C GLU A 151 -20.83 -48.42 -5.13
N PRO A 152 -19.59 -47.90 -5.18
CA PRO A 152 -18.94 -47.59 -6.44
C PRO A 152 -18.36 -48.85 -7.10
N VAL A 153 -18.85 -49.11 -8.32
CA VAL A 153 -18.32 -50.12 -9.26
C VAL A 153 -16.95 -49.67 -9.77
N ALA A 154 -15.95 -50.54 -9.66
CA ALA A 154 -14.59 -50.34 -10.14
C ALA A 154 -14.52 -50.26 -11.69
N PRO A 155 -13.74 -49.34 -12.28
CA PRO A 155 -13.48 -49.35 -13.71
C PRO A 155 -12.39 -50.36 -14.08
N THR A 156 -12.69 -51.14 -15.11
CA THR A 156 -11.83 -52.15 -15.75
C THR A 156 -10.63 -51.49 -16.42
N VAL A 157 -9.42 -51.97 -16.10
CA VAL A 157 -8.16 -51.54 -16.69
C VAL A 157 -8.01 -52.17 -18.08
N SER A 158 -8.16 -51.36 -19.15
CA SER A 158 -7.69 -51.71 -20.49
C SER A 158 -6.20 -51.42 -20.63
N GLN A 159 -5.48 -52.41 -21.16
CA GLN A 159 -4.05 -52.36 -21.43
C GLN A 159 -3.71 -51.26 -22.45
N LEU A 160 -2.88 -50.30 -22.03
CA LEU A 160 -2.19 -49.36 -22.93
C LEU A 160 -0.82 -49.93 -23.29
N GLN A 161 -0.59 -50.07 -24.59
CA GLN A 161 0.69 -50.43 -25.20
C GLN A 161 1.75 -49.35 -24.92
N GLN A 162 2.96 -49.80 -24.55
CA GLN A 162 4.13 -48.95 -24.39
C GLN A 162 4.57 -48.35 -25.74
N PRO A 163 4.89 -47.05 -25.83
CA PRO A 163 5.58 -46.50 -26.99
C PRO A 163 7.09 -46.84 -26.93
N ALA A 164 7.65 -47.13 -28.11
CA ALA A 164 9.05 -47.48 -28.32
C ALA A 164 10.02 -46.34 -27.95
N PRO A 165 11.28 -46.66 -27.56
CA PRO A 165 12.27 -45.66 -27.18
C PRO A 165 12.73 -44.79 -28.37
N PRO A 166 13.03 -43.50 -28.14
CA PRO A 166 13.52 -42.61 -29.20
C PRO A 166 14.96 -42.94 -29.59
N GLN A 167 15.21 -42.94 -30.90
CA GLN A 167 16.54 -43.08 -31.53
C GLN A 167 17.40 -41.82 -31.27
N PRO A 168 18.73 -41.94 -31.17
CA PRO A 168 19.62 -40.81 -30.89
C PRO A 168 19.76 -39.87 -32.10
N LEU A 169 19.60 -38.58 -31.85
CA LEU A 169 19.85 -37.49 -32.81
C LEU A 169 21.35 -37.33 -33.08
N THR A 170 21.74 -37.47 -34.34
CA THR A 170 23.06 -37.13 -34.88
C THR A 170 23.21 -35.61 -34.96
N TYR A 171 24.22 -35.06 -34.26
CA TYR A 171 24.61 -33.66 -34.35
C TYR A 171 25.33 -33.40 -35.69
N LEU A 172 24.74 -32.56 -36.55
CA LEU A 172 25.43 -31.93 -37.66
C LEU A 172 25.95 -30.56 -37.20
N THR A 173 27.26 -30.36 -37.31
CA THR A 173 27.97 -29.11 -37.07
C THR A 173 27.65 -28.08 -38.17
N PRO A 174 27.36 -26.81 -37.84
CA PRO A 174 27.22 -25.77 -38.85
C PRO A 174 28.60 -25.20 -39.24
N THR A 175 28.90 -25.25 -40.54
CA THR A 175 30.03 -24.57 -41.17
C THR A 175 29.78 -23.07 -41.25
N ILE A 176 30.71 -22.27 -40.75
CA ILE A 176 30.70 -20.80 -40.83
C ILE A 176 31.07 -20.40 -42.27
N ALA A 177 30.18 -19.69 -42.96
CA ALA A 177 30.45 -19.06 -44.25
C ALA A 177 30.55 -17.53 -44.07
N THR A 178 31.70 -16.98 -44.43
CA THR A 178 32.02 -15.54 -44.44
C THR A 178 31.30 -14.83 -45.59
N PRO A 179 30.61 -13.68 -45.38
CA PRO A 179 30.10 -12.90 -46.48
C PRO A 179 31.16 -11.95 -47.06
N ALA A 180 31.24 -11.93 -48.38
CA ALA A 180 32.08 -11.05 -49.19
C ALA A 180 31.55 -9.61 -49.26
N ALA A 181 32.47 -8.66 -49.37
CA ALA A 181 32.23 -7.22 -49.50
C ALA A 181 31.60 -6.84 -50.85
N PRO A 182 30.72 -5.82 -50.90
CA PRO A 182 30.30 -5.22 -52.17
C PRO A 182 31.17 -4.00 -52.52
N ALA A 183 31.41 -3.89 -53.83
CA ALA A 183 32.22 -2.89 -54.51
C ALA A 183 31.50 -1.53 -54.70
N GLU A 184 32.31 -0.47 -54.75
CA GLU A 184 31.93 0.90 -55.13
C GLU A 184 31.46 1.02 -56.59
N PRO A 185 30.62 2.01 -56.90
CA PRO A 185 30.62 2.61 -58.24
C PRO A 185 31.00 4.09 -58.23
N ALA A 186 31.68 4.45 -59.31
CA ALA A 186 32.32 5.71 -59.61
C ALA A 186 31.35 6.84 -60.03
N TYR A 187 31.83 8.06 -59.80
CA TYR A 187 31.27 9.34 -60.22
C TYR A 187 31.21 9.56 -61.75
N SER A 188 30.19 10.29 -62.21
CA SER A 188 30.32 11.32 -63.27
C SER A 188 29.13 12.31 -63.25
N GLU A 189 29.43 13.57 -62.91
CA GLU A 189 28.72 14.81 -63.31
C GLU A 189 29.39 15.37 -64.61
N PRO A 190 28.99 16.49 -65.28
CA PRO A 190 28.13 17.62 -64.87
C PRO A 190 27.27 18.29 -66.00
N ALA A 191 26.50 19.34 -65.64
CA ALA A 191 26.38 20.65 -66.32
C ALA A 191 25.20 21.44 -65.70
N GLU A 192 25.44 22.37 -64.77
CA GLU A 192 25.75 23.81 -64.98
C GLU A 192 24.53 24.70 -65.31
N GLN A 193 24.18 25.60 -64.36
CA GLN A 193 24.25 27.08 -64.47
C GLN A 193 23.40 27.71 -63.34
N SER A 194 24.05 28.22 -62.28
CA SER A 194 24.36 29.65 -62.01
C SER A 194 23.13 30.43 -61.50
N ILE A 195 23.16 31.25 -60.43
CA ILE A 195 24.03 32.41 -60.18
C ILE A 195 24.02 32.76 -58.67
N SER A 196 25.24 32.96 -58.13
CA SER A 196 25.76 33.95 -57.14
C SER A 196 24.92 34.38 -55.89
N SER A 197 25.47 34.68 -54.71
CA SER A 197 26.85 35.02 -54.29
C SER A 197 27.04 34.90 -52.76
N PHE A 198 28.18 34.32 -52.38
CA PHE A 198 29.11 34.59 -51.26
C PHE A 198 28.66 35.36 -50.00
N ALA A 199 28.76 34.73 -48.82
CA ALA A 199 29.98 34.68 -48.00
C ALA A 199 29.74 33.94 -46.64
N SER A 200 30.58 32.96 -46.32
CA SER A 200 30.69 32.28 -45.01
C SER A 200 31.50 33.14 -44.01
N PRO A 201 31.61 32.82 -42.69
CA PRO A 201 32.21 31.56 -42.20
C PRO A 201 31.50 30.86 -41.02
N LEU A 202 31.86 29.58 -40.90
CA LEU A 202 31.63 28.61 -39.83
C LEU A 202 31.80 29.15 -38.40
N SER A 203 30.93 28.76 -37.47
CA SER A 203 31.36 28.04 -36.25
C SER A 203 30.20 27.33 -35.53
N SER A 204 30.59 26.25 -34.85
CA SER A 204 29.88 25.37 -33.93
C SER A 204 28.90 26.01 -32.94
N GLY A 205 27.77 25.34 -32.70
CA GLY A 205 26.94 25.62 -31.51
C GLY A 205 25.62 24.86 -31.50
N THR A 206 25.59 23.77 -30.75
CA THR A 206 24.39 22.99 -30.43
C THR A 206 23.34 23.90 -29.78
N GLN A 207 22.24 24.16 -30.47
CA GLN A 207 21.20 25.08 -30.03
C GLN A 207 20.34 24.40 -28.95
N ARG A 208 20.65 24.69 -27.68
CA ARG A 208 19.70 24.52 -26.56
C ARG A 208 18.63 25.60 -26.69
N TYR A 209 17.36 25.19 -26.73
CA TYR A 209 16.23 26.10 -26.64
C TYR A 209 16.28 26.85 -25.29
N PRO A 210 16.22 28.19 -25.25
CA PRO A 210 16.10 28.92 -24.01
C PRO A 210 14.64 28.87 -23.55
N VAL A 211 14.40 28.16 -22.44
CA VAL A 211 13.17 28.34 -21.66
C VAL A 211 13.19 29.76 -21.11
N GLN A 212 12.33 30.63 -21.64
CA GLN A 212 12.10 31.94 -21.03
C GLN A 212 11.43 31.74 -19.66
N PRO A 213 11.93 32.36 -18.58
CA PRO A 213 11.22 32.34 -17.32
C PRO A 213 9.94 33.18 -17.47
N PRO A 214 8.79 32.73 -16.94
CA PRO A 214 7.59 33.53 -16.95
C PRO A 214 7.83 34.82 -16.16
N THR A 215 7.49 35.93 -16.80
CA THR A 215 7.66 37.28 -16.30
C THR A 215 6.84 37.49 -15.03
N SER A 216 7.53 37.92 -13.98
CA SER A 216 6.99 38.27 -12.68
C SER A 216 5.90 39.33 -12.79
N LYS A 217 4.73 39.06 -12.21
CA LYS A 217 4.02 39.99 -11.34
C LYS A 217 3.00 39.23 -10.49
N THR A 218 3.13 39.46 -9.18
CA THR A 218 2.27 39.04 -8.05
C THR A 218 2.20 37.55 -7.72
N PHE A 219 3.23 37.04 -7.04
CA PHE A 219 3.14 36.08 -5.92
C PHE A 219 4.35 36.32 -5.00
N GLU A 220 4.34 37.43 -4.27
CA GLU A 220 5.31 37.67 -3.19
C GLU A 220 4.76 37.11 -1.87
N ASN A 221 5.59 36.28 -1.24
CA ASN A 221 5.49 35.72 0.12
C ASN A 221 4.40 34.66 0.39
N MET A 222 4.52 33.49 -0.23
CA MET A 222 4.32 32.28 0.56
C MET A 222 5.59 32.04 1.36
N THR A 223 5.55 32.29 2.67
CA THR A 223 6.55 31.76 3.61
C THR A 223 6.77 30.30 3.28
N THR A 224 7.96 29.93 2.80
CA THR A 224 8.37 28.52 2.74
C THR A 224 8.21 27.96 4.14
N LEU A 225 7.20 27.11 4.35
CA LEU A 225 7.06 26.44 5.64
C LEU A 225 8.33 25.61 5.84
N HIS A 226 9.13 26.00 6.83
CA HIS A 226 10.30 25.25 7.28
C HIS A 226 9.89 24.01 8.11
N HIS A 227 8.64 23.58 7.96
CA HIS A 227 7.93 22.58 8.74
C HIS A 227 7.75 21.33 7.87
N PRO A 228 8.17 20.13 8.31
CA PRO A 228 8.06 18.91 7.51
C PRO A 228 6.65 18.33 7.43
N LEU A 229 5.72 18.71 8.31
CA LEU A 229 4.40 18.11 8.43
C LEU A 229 3.41 18.90 7.57
N GLY A 230 2.73 18.21 6.64
CA GLY A 230 1.63 18.79 5.88
C GLY A 230 0.34 18.73 6.69
N GLU A 231 -0.08 17.51 7.04
CA GLU A 231 -1.29 17.27 7.81
C GLU A 231 -1.00 16.46 9.08
N VAL A 232 -1.59 16.93 10.19
CA VAL A 232 -1.57 16.24 11.49
C VAL A 232 -3.02 15.92 11.90
N PHE A 233 -3.33 14.63 11.93
CA PHE A 233 -4.68 14.05 12.11
C PHE A 233 -5.68 14.55 11.04
N GLY A 234 -5.20 14.74 9.81
CA GLY A 234 -6.00 15.14 8.65
C GLY A 234 -6.34 16.63 8.56
N PHE A 235 -5.64 17.46 9.33
CA PHE A 235 -5.74 18.92 9.25
C PHE A 235 -4.36 19.50 8.99
N ALA A 236 -4.28 20.57 8.19
CA ALA A 236 -3.04 21.30 7.97
C ALA A 236 -2.37 21.62 9.33
N ALA A 237 -1.04 21.52 9.40
CA ALA A 237 -0.33 21.74 10.66
C ALA A 237 -0.58 23.15 11.27
N THR A 238 -0.96 24.10 10.42
CA THR A 238 -1.30 25.48 10.76
C THR A 238 -2.75 25.66 11.22
N ASP A 239 -3.66 24.71 10.95
CA ASP A 239 -5.08 24.83 11.34
C ASP A 239 -5.23 24.67 12.86
N GLN A 240 -5.64 25.76 13.54
CA GLN A 240 -5.92 25.79 14.98
C GLN A 240 -7.41 25.78 15.30
N SER A 241 -8.27 25.36 14.37
CA SER A 241 -9.71 25.28 14.58
C SER A 241 -10.08 24.36 15.76
N PRO A 242 -11.22 24.60 16.43
CA PRO A 242 -11.72 23.69 17.46
C PRO A 242 -11.87 22.25 16.97
N LYS A 243 -12.18 22.06 15.68
CA LYS A 243 -12.26 20.75 15.03
C LYS A 243 -10.88 20.10 14.95
N ALA A 244 -9.88 20.79 14.42
CA ALA A 244 -8.50 20.27 14.34
C ALA A 244 -7.95 19.95 15.74
N GLN A 245 -8.14 20.85 16.71
CA GLN A 245 -7.73 20.62 18.11
C GLN A 245 -8.38 19.37 18.69
N ARG A 246 -9.69 19.19 18.48
CA ARG A 246 -10.42 18.00 18.94
C ARG A 246 -9.89 16.72 18.29
N TYR A 247 -9.62 16.74 16.99
CA TYR A 247 -9.12 15.55 16.29
C TYR A 247 -7.72 15.19 16.73
N ARG A 248 -6.85 16.18 16.94
CA ARG A 248 -5.51 15.96 17.50
C ARG A 248 -5.60 15.43 18.93
N SER A 249 -6.39 16.04 19.80
CA SER A 249 -6.49 15.63 21.21
C SER A 249 -7.01 14.20 21.37
N HIS A 250 -8.00 13.80 20.57
CA HIS A 250 -8.59 12.46 20.62
C HIS A 250 -7.96 11.47 19.63
N ARG A 251 -6.91 11.88 18.90
CA ARG A 251 -6.23 11.06 17.88
C ARG A 251 -7.22 10.53 16.83
N HIS A 252 -8.20 11.32 16.42
CA HIS A 252 -9.22 10.91 15.46
C HIS A 252 -8.73 11.01 14.01
N CYS A 253 -9.26 10.14 13.14
CA CYS A 253 -9.01 10.17 11.70
C CYS A 253 -10.28 10.67 10.98
N PRO A 254 -10.20 11.71 10.13
CA PRO A 254 -11.37 12.19 9.39
C PRO A 254 -11.66 11.39 8.11
N PHE A 255 -10.77 10.50 7.68
CA PHE A 255 -10.83 9.88 6.35
C PHE A 255 -11.37 8.44 6.36
N ASN A 256 -12.58 8.22 6.90
CA ASN A 256 -13.26 6.91 6.84
C ASN A 256 -12.40 5.71 7.29
N ASN A 257 -11.66 5.88 8.38
CA ASN A 257 -10.89 4.78 8.96
C ASN A 257 -11.82 3.74 9.59
N LYS A 258 -11.35 2.50 9.72
CA LYS A 258 -12.12 1.40 10.34
C LYS A 258 -12.51 1.69 11.78
N SER A 259 -11.67 2.45 12.48
CA SER A 259 -11.92 3.01 13.81
C SER A 259 -12.00 4.54 13.69
N PRO A 260 -12.79 5.24 14.54
CA PRO A 260 -12.73 6.69 14.62
C PRO A 260 -11.32 7.24 14.88
N ASN A 261 -10.43 6.44 15.47
CA ASN A 261 -9.06 6.81 15.82
C ASN A 261 -8.06 6.49 14.70
N CYS A 262 -6.96 7.23 14.67
CA CYS A 262 -5.80 6.90 13.86
C CYS A 262 -5.19 5.58 14.32
N THR A 263 -4.85 4.72 13.37
CA THR A 263 -4.28 3.40 13.60
C THR A 263 -2.85 3.28 13.08
N ASN A 264 -2.24 4.38 12.64
CA ASN A 264 -0.90 4.37 12.06
C ASN A 264 0.17 4.11 13.13
N SER A 265 1.07 3.17 12.88
CA SER A 265 2.15 2.66 13.76
C SER A 265 1.70 1.97 15.06
N HIS A 266 0.93 2.61 15.91
CA HIS A 266 0.54 2.11 17.24
C HIS A 266 -0.85 2.60 17.66
N THR A 267 -1.62 1.78 18.37
CA THR A 267 -2.99 2.12 18.80
C THR A 267 -3.02 3.18 19.90
N GLU A 268 -2.08 3.14 20.85
CA GLU A 268 -2.05 4.07 22.00
C GLU A 268 -1.36 5.40 21.68
N ASN A 269 -0.31 5.36 20.84
CA ASN A 269 0.43 6.55 20.41
C ASN A 269 0.60 6.59 18.88
N PRO A 270 -0.51 6.78 18.14
CA PRO A 270 -0.49 6.72 16.69
C PRO A 270 0.31 7.88 16.10
N LEU A 271 1.03 7.59 15.01
CA LEU A 271 1.69 8.60 14.20
C LEU A 271 0.65 9.29 13.32
N GLY A 272 0.15 10.44 13.79
CA GLY A 272 -0.92 11.19 13.14
C GLY A 272 -0.51 11.97 11.89
N VAL A 273 0.62 11.67 11.26
CA VAL A 273 1.11 12.40 10.09
C VAL A 273 0.49 11.80 8.83
N CYS A 274 -0.50 12.49 8.27
CA CYS A 274 -1.23 12.03 7.08
C CYS A 274 -0.51 12.41 5.78
N SER A 275 0.26 13.51 5.83
CA SER A 275 1.11 13.98 4.74
C SER A 275 2.31 14.77 5.27
N ILE A 276 3.40 14.78 4.50
CA ILE A 276 4.59 15.60 4.73
C ILE A 276 4.71 16.67 3.66
N LEU A 277 5.41 17.77 3.97
CA LEU A 277 5.72 18.82 3.01
C LEU A 277 7.06 18.52 2.33
N HIS A 278 7.05 18.42 1.00
CA HIS A 278 8.23 18.27 0.18
C HIS A 278 8.11 19.18 -1.04
N ASN A 279 9.08 20.08 -1.23
CA ASN A 279 9.06 21.09 -2.30
C ASN A 279 7.74 21.88 -2.38
N ASN A 280 7.25 22.35 -1.22
CA ASN A 280 5.98 23.05 -1.06
C ASN A 280 4.73 22.26 -1.53
N LYS A 281 4.83 20.94 -1.67
CA LYS A 281 3.69 20.06 -1.93
C LYS A 281 3.44 19.13 -0.74
N ALA A 282 2.18 18.89 -0.41
CA ALA A 282 1.79 17.88 0.56
C ALA A 282 1.80 16.49 -0.10
N ILE A 283 2.71 15.63 0.36
CA ILE A 283 2.87 14.25 -0.10
C ILE A 283 2.18 13.33 0.89
N ILE A 284 1.29 12.47 0.39
CA ILE A 284 0.51 11.56 1.24
C ILE A 284 1.40 10.42 1.74
N THR A 285 1.39 10.22 3.06
CA THR A 285 2.17 9.18 3.75
C THR A 285 1.29 8.18 4.47
N CYS A 286 -0.03 8.39 4.47
CA CYS A 286 -1.01 7.51 5.11
C CYS A 286 -2.03 7.00 4.08
N PRO A 287 -2.20 5.68 3.89
CA PRO A 287 -3.09 5.13 2.86
C PRO A 287 -4.57 5.48 3.13
N ILE A 288 -4.95 5.63 4.40
CA ILE A 288 -6.31 6.03 4.78
C ILE A 288 -6.65 7.44 4.27
N ARG A 289 -5.65 8.32 4.04
CA ARG A 289 -5.87 9.65 3.47
C ARG A 289 -6.51 9.62 2.07
N PHE A 290 -6.28 8.56 1.29
CA PHE A 290 -6.91 8.36 -0.03
C PHE A 290 -8.41 8.03 0.05
N ARG A 291 -8.95 7.76 1.24
CA ARG A 291 -10.37 7.45 1.45
C ARG A 291 -11.24 8.71 1.66
N GLU A 292 -10.68 9.91 1.45
CA GLU A 292 -11.44 11.17 1.45
C GLU A 292 -12.61 11.05 0.47
N ASP A 293 -13.82 11.23 1.00
CA ASP A 293 -15.10 11.16 0.29
C ASP A 293 -15.28 9.93 -0.61
N TRP A 294 -14.49 8.87 -0.38
CA TRP A 294 -14.43 7.68 -1.23
C TRP A 294 -14.20 7.95 -2.73
N LEU A 295 -13.56 9.08 -3.08
CA LEU A 295 -13.31 9.51 -4.46
C LEU A 295 -12.63 8.41 -5.30
N ILE A 296 -11.66 7.70 -4.70
CA ILE A 296 -10.96 6.60 -5.38
C ILE A 296 -11.89 5.47 -5.82
N THR A 297 -13.00 5.26 -5.11
CA THR A 297 -13.96 4.19 -5.44
C THR A 297 -14.84 4.58 -6.61
N ASP A 298 -15.30 5.82 -6.69
CA ASP A 298 -16.07 6.33 -7.82
C ASP A 298 -15.22 6.32 -9.11
N ASP A 299 -13.97 6.78 -8.99
CA ASP A 299 -13.03 6.82 -10.11
C ASP A 299 -12.69 5.40 -10.60
N ALA A 300 -12.43 4.46 -9.70
CA ALA A 300 -12.16 3.08 -10.04
C ALA A 300 -13.40 2.35 -10.60
N ALA A 301 -14.59 2.60 -10.06
CA ALA A 301 -15.84 2.00 -10.55
C ALA A 301 -16.06 2.33 -12.02
N SER A 302 -15.76 3.56 -12.44
CA SER A 302 -15.85 3.98 -13.83
C SER A 302 -14.92 3.19 -14.78
N PHE A 303 -13.84 2.61 -14.25
CA PHE A 303 -12.91 1.78 -15.01
C PHE A 303 -13.31 0.30 -15.01
N PHE A 304 -13.86 -0.20 -13.90
CA PHE A 304 -14.24 -1.59 -13.76
C PHE A 304 -15.56 -1.93 -14.43
N PHE A 305 -16.54 -1.03 -14.36
CA PHE A 305 -17.92 -1.35 -14.71
C PHE A 305 -18.51 -0.37 -15.73
N GLU A 306 -19.52 -0.85 -16.44
CA GLU A 306 -20.34 0.01 -17.29
C GLU A 306 -21.17 1.02 -16.47
N PRO A 307 -21.50 2.19 -17.04
CA PRO A 307 -22.34 3.17 -16.38
C PRO A 307 -23.68 2.58 -15.91
N GLY A 308 -24.09 2.91 -14.68
CA GLY A 308 -25.37 2.49 -14.11
C GLY A 308 -25.36 1.11 -13.43
N VAL A 309 -24.25 0.38 -13.45
CA VAL A 309 -24.08 -0.84 -12.64
C VAL A 309 -24.13 -0.49 -11.15
N ARG A 310 -24.90 -1.27 -10.37
CA ARG A 310 -24.92 -1.14 -8.91
C ARG A 310 -23.70 -1.82 -8.33
N TRP A 311 -22.99 -1.15 -7.44
CA TRP A 311 -21.83 -1.72 -6.76
C TRP A 311 -21.73 -1.28 -5.31
N SER A 312 -20.95 -2.00 -4.52
CA SER A 312 -20.54 -1.61 -3.16
C SER A 312 -19.04 -1.80 -2.97
N SER A 313 -18.46 -1.12 -1.99
CA SER A 313 -17.05 -1.27 -1.62
C SER A 313 -16.88 -2.16 -0.37
N LEU A 314 -15.83 -2.96 -0.37
CA LEU A 314 -15.35 -3.75 0.76
C LEU A 314 -13.89 -3.40 1.00
N THR A 315 -13.45 -3.31 2.25
CA THR A 315 -12.05 -3.03 2.61
C THR A 315 -11.39 -4.22 3.27
N ASP A 316 -10.06 -4.31 3.17
CA ASP A 316 -9.24 -5.35 3.80
C ASP A 316 -9.64 -6.79 3.40
N VAL A 317 -9.96 -6.99 2.12
CA VAL A 317 -10.46 -8.29 1.62
C VAL A 317 -9.29 -9.25 1.40
N ARG A 318 -9.27 -10.39 2.09
CA ARG A 318 -8.23 -11.41 1.95
C ARG A 318 -8.24 -12.02 0.55
N LEU A 319 -7.08 -12.02 -0.11
CA LEU A 319 -6.83 -12.69 -1.37
C LEU A 319 -6.03 -13.98 -1.09
N ALA A 320 -6.48 -15.09 -1.65
CA ALA A 320 -5.79 -16.37 -1.55
C ALA A 320 -5.24 -16.80 -2.92
N ASP A 321 -4.11 -17.49 -2.91
CA ASP A 321 -3.58 -18.18 -4.08
C ASP A 321 -4.35 -19.48 -4.37
N ALA A 322 -3.94 -20.21 -5.41
CA ALA A 322 -4.55 -21.47 -5.81
C ALA A 322 -4.46 -22.58 -4.73
N ASN A 323 -3.53 -22.46 -3.79
CA ASN A 323 -3.33 -23.40 -2.68
C ASN A 323 -4.11 -22.99 -1.41
N GLY A 324 -4.87 -21.89 -1.46
CA GLY A 324 -5.54 -21.31 -0.30
C GLY A 324 -4.61 -20.51 0.63
N THR A 325 -3.35 -20.33 0.25
CA THR A 325 -2.38 -19.53 1.02
C THR A 325 -2.68 -18.04 0.82
N SER A 326 -2.51 -17.25 1.88
CA SER A 326 -2.77 -15.80 1.80
C SER A 326 -1.77 -15.11 0.88
N ALA A 327 -2.25 -14.45 -0.17
CA ALA A 327 -1.48 -13.49 -0.98
C ALA A 327 -1.52 -12.07 -0.38
N GLY A 328 -2.11 -11.92 0.81
CA GLY A 328 -2.35 -10.65 1.49
C GLY A 328 -3.78 -10.15 1.29
N ASN A 329 -4.03 -8.89 1.66
CA ASN A 329 -5.36 -8.29 1.56
C ASN A 329 -5.41 -7.22 0.45
N MET A 330 -6.54 -7.10 -0.23
CA MET A 330 -6.86 -5.96 -1.08
C MET A 330 -7.33 -4.79 -0.22
N ASP A 331 -6.80 -3.59 -0.48
CA ASP A 331 -7.18 -2.40 0.29
C ASP A 331 -8.66 -2.08 0.12
N VAL A 332 -9.14 -2.08 -1.13
CA VAL A 332 -10.56 -1.93 -1.46
C VAL A 332 -10.93 -2.88 -2.61
N MET A 333 -12.09 -3.51 -2.51
CA MET A 333 -12.70 -4.30 -3.57
C MET A 333 -14.07 -3.71 -3.89
N LEU A 334 -14.34 -3.43 -5.17
CA LEU A 334 -15.65 -3.01 -5.64
C LEU A 334 -16.37 -4.23 -6.21
N VAL A 335 -17.59 -4.48 -5.74
CA VAL A 335 -18.38 -5.65 -6.11
C VAL A 335 -19.63 -5.17 -6.83
N ALA A 336 -19.84 -5.65 -8.06
CA ALA A 336 -20.99 -5.32 -8.90
C ALA A 336 -22.13 -6.34 -8.73
N TYR A 337 -23.36 -5.85 -8.82
CA TYR A 337 -24.58 -6.65 -8.64
C TYR A 337 -25.54 -6.55 -9.83
N ASP A 338 -26.26 -7.63 -10.12
CA ASP A 338 -27.44 -7.60 -11.00
C ASP A 338 -28.64 -6.95 -10.31
N LYS A 339 -29.86 -7.06 -10.88
CA LYS A 339 -31.07 -6.43 -10.32
C LYS A 339 -31.59 -7.17 -9.08
N GLU A 340 -31.31 -8.46 -9.01
CA GLU A 340 -31.70 -9.38 -7.96
C GLU A 340 -30.74 -9.34 -6.75
N GLY A 341 -29.59 -8.68 -6.91
CA GLY A 341 -28.59 -8.53 -5.85
C GLY A 341 -27.53 -9.62 -5.84
N LYS A 342 -27.42 -10.41 -6.91
CA LYS A 342 -26.35 -11.39 -7.09
C LYS A 342 -25.09 -10.70 -7.58
N ILE A 343 -23.94 -11.12 -7.06
CA ILE A 343 -22.63 -10.65 -7.52
C ILE A 343 -22.40 -11.12 -8.97
N ILE A 344 -22.07 -10.17 -9.85
CA ILE A 344 -21.80 -10.43 -11.26
C ILE A 344 -20.36 -10.14 -11.66
N ASP A 345 -19.68 -9.22 -10.97
CA ASP A 345 -18.30 -8.87 -11.25
C ASP A 345 -17.63 -8.19 -10.05
N PHE A 346 -16.32 -8.02 -10.10
CA PHE A 346 -15.57 -7.21 -9.16
C PHE A 346 -14.32 -6.60 -9.79
N GLY A 347 -13.87 -5.49 -9.20
CA GLY A 347 -12.55 -4.91 -9.45
C GLY A 347 -11.89 -4.54 -8.14
N ALA A 348 -10.56 -4.41 -8.16
CA ALA A 348 -9.82 -4.20 -6.93
C ALA A 348 -8.91 -2.98 -6.99
N ILE A 349 -8.83 -2.25 -5.88
CA ILE A 349 -8.03 -1.04 -5.72
C ILE A 349 -6.91 -1.33 -4.72
N GLN A 350 -5.69 -0.98 -5.11
CA GLN A 350 -4.52 -0.92 -4.24
C GLN A 350 -4.16 0.56 -4.00
N ILE A 351 -3.83 0.91 -2.77
CA ILE A 351 -3.44 2.26 -2.38
C ILE A 351 -1.94 2.24 -2.10
N GLN A 352 -1.20 3.14 -2.73
CA GLN A 352 0.26 3.23 -2.58
C GLN A 352 0.63 4.64 -2.15
N THR A 353 1.36 4.74 -1.04
CA THR A 353 1.84 6.00 -0.46
C THR A 353 3.35 6.09 -0.53
N ALA A 354 3.87 7.30 -0.33
CA ALA A 354 5.31 7.47 -0.14
C ALA A 354 5.77 6.77 1.15
N HIS A 355 6.94 6.13 1.08
CA HIS A 355 7.72 5.86 2.28
C HIS A 355 8.41 7.14 2.72
N ILE A 356 8.90 7.17 3.95
CA ILE A 356 9.60 8.33 4.50
C ILE A 356 11.00 7.91 4.90
N ASP A 357 12.00 8.56 4.34
CA ASP A 357 13.37 8.56 4.84
C ASP A 357 13.51 9.56 5.99
N GLY A 358 14.47 9.33 6.88
CA GLY A 358 14.68 10.19 8.05
C GLY A 358 13.69 9.91 9.19
N ASN A 359 13.40 10.94 9.99
CA ASN A 359 12.57 10.82 11.20
C ASN A 359 11.37 11.77 11.16
N VAL A 360 10.19 11.20 10.93
CA VAL A 360 8.92 11.94 10.99
C VAL A 360 8.30 11.98 12.39
N ARG A 361 8.72 11.08 13.29
CA ARG A 361 8.15 10.96 14.65
C ARG A 361 8.59 12.10 15.56
N GLU A 362 9.85 12.49 15.53
CA GLU A 362 10.38 13.61 16.32
C GLU A 362 9.69 14.96 16.02
N PRO A 363 9.57 15.42 14.76
CA PRO A 363 8.84 16.63 14.47
C PRO A 363 7.36 16.51 14.86
N PHE A 364 6.74 15.34 14.65
CA PHE A 364 5.37 15.09 15.08
C PHE A 364 5.20 15.23 16.60
N GLU A 365 6.07 14.61 17.40
CA GLU A 365 6.00 14.68 18.86
C GLU A 365 6.33 16.09 19.37
N CYS A 366 7.27 16.79 18.72
CA CYS A 366 7.51 18.21 18.98
C CYS A 366 6.24 19.02 18.76
N TYR A 367 5.62 18.89 17.58
CA TYR A 367 4.37 19.57 17.25
C TYR A 367 3.26 19.26 18.26
N MET A 368 3.08 18.00 18.64
CA MET A 368 2.01 17.57 19.54
C MET A 368 2.16 18.06 21.00
N LYS A 369 3.35 18.51 21.43
CA LYS A 369 3.54 19.14 22.76
C LYS A 369 2.79 20.45 22.90
N ASP A 370 2.82 21.27 21.86
CA ASP A 370 2.08 22.53 21.77
C ASP A 370 1.79 22.87 20.30
N PRO A 371 0.69 22.35 19.73
CA PRO A 371 0.36 22.55 18.32
C PRO A 371 0.18 24.02 17.92
N LYS A 372 -0.14 24.90 18.88
CA LYS A 372 -0.37 26.31 18.62
C LYS A 372 0.97 27.04 18.47
N THR A 373 1.90 26.81 19.38
CA THR A 373 3.24 27.42 19.33
C THR A 373 4.11 26.79 18.24
N ASN A 374 3.98 25.48 18.03
CA ASN A 374 4.83 24.73 17.10
C ASN A 374 4.28 24.64 15.67
N ALA A 375 3.15 25.31 15.37
CA ALA A 375 2.59 25.37 14.01
C ALA A 375 3.57 25.93 12.96
N MET A 376 4.45 26.84 13.38
CA MET A 376 5.45 27.50 12.54
C MET A 376 6.88 27.10 12.92
N MET A 377 7.07 25.90 13.47
CA MET A 377 8.41 25.42 13.82
C MET A 377 9.29 25.28 12.59
N ASP A 378 10.59 25.54 12.75
CA ASP A 378 11.63 25.30 11.75
C ASP A 378 12.36 23.99 12.08
N TRP A 379 12.24 23.02 11.18
CA TRP A 379 12.91 21.72 11.28
C TRP A 379 14.06 21.55 10.28
N THR A 380 14.34 22.54 9.43
CA THR A 380 15.27 22.41 8.29
C THR A 380 16.73 22.13 8.67
N ARG A 381 17.11 22.45 9.91
CA ARG A 381 18.46 22.21 10.44
C ARG A 381 18.56 20.99 11.33
N GLN A 382 17.46 20.28 11.55
CA GLN A 382 17.47 19.07 12.37
C GLN A 382 18.05 17.91 11.57
N PRO A 383 18.85 17.03 12.20
CA PRO A 383 19.30 15.81 11.56
C PRO A 383 18.10 14.94 11.16
N ASN A 384 18.28 14.10 10.13
CA ASN A 384 17.27 13.15 9.66
C ASN A 384 15.93 13.83 9.28
N TYR A 385 15.99 14.97 8.58
CA TYR A 385 14.80 15.64 8.04
C TYR A 385 13.96 14.65 7.23
N PRO A 386 12.63 14.56 7.46
CA PRO A 386 11.82 13.56 6.79
C PRO A 386 11.60 13.93 5.32
N GLU A 387 11.91 12.99 4.42
CA GLU A 387 11.75 13.16 2.97
C GLU A 387 10.99 11.96 2.37
N PRO A 388 10.22 12.15 1.29
CA PRO A 388 9.54 11.05 0.65
C PRO A 388 10.53 10.14 -0.10
N ASP A 389 10.57 8.86 0.26
CA ASP A 389 11.32 7.82 -0.46
C ASP A 389 10.40 7.06 -1.41
N PHE A 390 10.22 7.66 -2.60
CA PHE A 390 9.42 7.04 -3.66
C PHE A 390 10.06 5.76 -4.22
N LEU A 391 11.38 5.66 -4.22
CA LEU A 391 12.10 4.53 -4.81
C LEU A 391 11.93 3.28 -3.96
N SER A 392 12.09 3.39 -2.64
CA SER A 392 11.83 2.26 -1.75
C SER A 392 10.35 1.89 -1.75
N ALA A 393 9.44 2.86 -1.78
CA ALA A 393 8.00 2.57 -1.89
C ALA A 393 7.67 1.76 -3.15
N MET A 394 8.25 2.15 -4.29
CA MET A 394 8.11 1.36 -5.53
C MET A 394 8.65 -0.06 -5.38
N ARG A 395 9.89 -0.21 -4.89
CA ARG A 395 10.60 -1.51 -4.85
C ARG A 395 10.06 -2.47 -3.80
N THR A 396 9.60 -1.96 -2.67
CA THR A 396 9.21 -2.77 -1.51
C THR A 396 7.69 -2.94 -1.38
N SER A 397 6.90 -2.14 -2.09
CA SER A 397 5.44 -2.19 -2.01
C SER A 397 4.80 -2.33 -3.39
N VAL A 398 4.97 -1.36 -4.30
CA VAL A 398 4.29 -1.37 -5.61
C VAL A 398 4.60 -2.63 -6.43
N VAL A 399 5.88 -2.96 -6.58
CA VAL A 399 6.31 -4.13 -7.37
C VAL A 399 5.84 -5.46 -6.76
N PRO A 400 6.07 -5.74 -5.46
CA PRO A 400 5.55 -6.95 -4.83
C PRO A 400 4.02 -7.07 -4.93
N GLU A 401 3.28 -5.99 -4.67
CA GLU A 401 1.82 -5.98 -4.74
C GLU A 401 1.31 -6.32 -6.15
N LEU A 402 1.92 -5.73 -7.17
CA LEU A 402 1.59 -6.03 -8.56
C LEU A 402 1.95 -7.47 -8.95
N LEU A 403 3.11 -7.96 -8.48
CA LEU A 403 3.57 -9.32 -8.77
C LEU A 403 2.66 -10.38 -8.15
N TYR A 404 2.37 -10.26 -6.85
CA TYR A 404 1.63 -11.28 -6.11
C TYR A 404 0.11 -11.14 -6.26
N LYS A 405 -0.44 -9.96 -5.99
CA LYS A 405 -1.90 -9.75 -6.03
C LYS A 405 -2.36 -9.42 -7.45
N GLY A 406 -1.63 -8.54 -8.14
CA GLY A 406 -1.91 -8.22 -9.54
C GLY A 406 -1.82 -9.45 -10.45
N GLY A 407 -0.85 -10.35 -10.23
CA GLY A 407 -0.74 -11.61 -10.98
C GLY A 407 -1.96 -12.52 -10.85
N ILE A 408 -2.55 -12.62 -9.65
CA ILE A 408 -3.78 -13.37 -9.41
C ILE A 408 -4.97 -12.72 -10.14
N LEU A 409 -5.15 -11.40 -9.99
CA LEU A 409 -6.25 -10.68 -10.65
C LEU A 409 -6.16 -10.78 -12.17
N HIS A 410 -4.96 -10.62 -12.73
CA HIS A 410 -4.72 -10.76 -14.17
C HIS A 410 -5.05 -12.18 -14.66
N SER A 411 -4.68 -13.22 -13.91
CA SER A 411 -5.01 -14.61 -14.24
C SER A 411 -6.52 -14.89 -14.22
N TRP A 412 -7.29 -14.14 -13.41
CA TRP A 412 -8.75 -14.18 -13.40
C TRP A 412 -9.41 -13.24 -14.42
N ASN A 413 -8.61 -12.58 -15.26
CA ASN A 413 -9.05 -11.56 -16.21
C ASN A 413 -9.82 -10.43 -15.50
N LYS A 414 -9.32 -9.99 -14.34
CA LYS A 414 -9.89 -8.90 -13.55
C LYS A 414 -9.00 -7.67 -13.61
N LYS A 415 -9.66 -6.53 -13.78
CA LYS A 415 -9.04 -5.20 -13.78
C LYS A 415 -8.66 -4.78 -12.36
N MET A 416 -7.59 -4.01 -12.25
CA MET A 416 -7.18 -3.38 -10.99
C MET A 416 -6.93 -1.88 -11.14
N ALA A 417 -7.11 -1.14 -10.06
CA ALA A 417 -6.74 0.26 -9.98
C ALA A 417 -5.67 0.45 -8.91
N ILE A 418 -4.76 1.39 -9.13
CA ILE A 418 -3.74 1.80 -8.16
C ILE A 418 -3.93 3.28 -7.87
N ALA A 419 -4.33 3.63 -6.66
CA ALA A 419 -4.39 5.01 -6.19
C ALA A 419 -3.02 5.42 -5.63
N ILE A 420 -2.43 6.48 -6.20
CA ILE A 420 -1.04 6.87 -5.92
C ILE A 420 -0.85 8.38 -6.02
N ASN A 421 0.14 8.92 -5.30
CA ASN A 421 0.58 10.30 -5.47
C ASN A 421 1.15 10.49 -6.89
N LYS A 422 0.74 11.57 -7.57
CA LYS A 422 1.28 11.92 -8.88
C LYS A 422 2.80 12.02 -8.88
N SER A 423 3.38 12.69 -7.89
CA SER A 423 4.83 12.84 -7.75
C SER A 423 5.55 11.49 -7.61
N MET A 424 4.93 10.52 -6.95
CA MET A 424 5.48 9.17 -6.83
C MET A 424 5.40 8.44 -8.17
N PHE A 425 4.26 8.54 -8.87
CA PHE A 425 4.10 7.95 -10.19
C PHE A 425 5.11 8.49 -11.21
N GLU A 426 5.42 9.79 -11.16
CA GLU A 426 6.41 10.44 -12.02
C GLU A 426 7.85 9.93 -11.81
N THR A 427 8.13 9.24 -10.69
CA THR A 427 9.43 8.58 -10.46
C THR A 427 9.51 7.17 -11.03
N LEU A 428 8.38 6.58 -11.44
CA LEU A 428 8.37 5.25 -12.02
C LEU A 428 9.09 5.25 -13.38
N PRO A 429 9.69 4.13 -13.80
CA PRO A 429 10.19 3.99 -15.16
C PRO A 429 9.05 4.23 -16.16
N PRO A 430 9.36 4.69 -17.40
CA PRO A 430 8.34 4.96 -18.40
C PRO A 430 7.42 3.74 -18.63
N LEU A 431 6.13 3.92 -18.37
CA LEU A 431 5.11 2.89 -18.57
C LEU A 431 4.42 3.06 -19.93
N THR A 432 4.20 1.95 -20.62
CA THR A 432 3.48 1.96 -21.91
C THR A 432 1.99 2.21 -21.65
N ARG A 433 1.50 3.36 -22.13
CA ARG A 433 0.07 3.72 -22.04
C ARG A 433 -0.73 2.97 -23.11
N VAL A 434 -1.92 2.50 -22.74
CA VAL A 434 -2.89 1.85 -23.65
C VAL A 434 -4.26 2.54 -23.53
N LYS A 435 -5.24 2.16 -24.35
CA LYS A 435 -6.60 2.66 -24.19
C LYS A 435 -7.28 2.03 -22.97
N LYS A 436 -8.32 2.70 -22.45
CA LYS A 436 -9.07 2.26 -21.27
C LYS A 436 -9.68 0.84 -21.40
N ASP A 437 -10.17 0.50 -22.58
CA ASP A 437 -10.75 -0.80 -22.91
C ASP A 437 -9.70 -1.91 -23.05
N GLU A 438 -8.48 -1.54 -23.44
CA GLU A 438 -7.32 -2.42 -23.59
C GLU A 438 -6.51 -2.58 -22.27
N ALA A 439 -6.89 -1.87 -21.20
CA ALA A 439 -6.09 -1.78 -19.98
C ALA A 439 -6.49 -2.80 -18.91
N ASP A 440 -5.46 -3.35 -18.26
CA ASP A 440 -5.59 -4.18 -17.06
C ASP A 440 -5.51 -3.33 -15.77
N ILE A 441 -4.73 -2.23 -15.83
CA ILE A 441 -4.41 -1.38 -14.69
C ILE A 441 -4.83 0.06 -15.00
N ALA A 442 -5.57 0.68 -14.07
CA ALA A 442 -5.77 2.12 -14.02
C ALA A 442 -4.98 2.74 -12.86
N TRP A 443 -4.00 3.58 -13.18
CA TRP A 443 -3.28 4.39 -12.21
C TRP A 443 -4.05 5.67 -11.96
N LEU A 444 -4.69 5.77 -10.80
CA LEU A 444 -5.45 6.94 -10.37
C LEU A 444 -4.49 7.89 -9.67
N LEU A 445 -4.06 8.94 -10.37
CA LEU A 445 -3.05 9.86 -9.87
C LEU A 445 -3.72 10.98 -9.07
N TYR A 446 -3.37 11.11 -7.80
CA TYR A 446 -3.89 12.16 -6.93
C TYR A 446 -2.80 13.10 -6.42
N GLU A 447 -3.20 14.32 -6.11
CA GLU A 447 -2.44 15.30 -5.35
C GLU A 447 -3.30 15.86 -4.21
N LEU A 448 -2.66 16.46 -3.22
CA LEU A 448 -3.32 17.28 -2.22
C LEU A 448 -3.20 18.74 -2.66
N GLU A 449 -4.34 19.36 -2.98
CA GLU A 449 -4.38 20.79 -3.28
C GLU A 449 -4.72 21.58 -2.03
N ALA A 450 -3.93 22.62 -1.76
CA ALA A 450 -4.26 23.60 -0.74
C ALA A 450 -5.49 24.41 -1.19
N VAL A 451 -6.54 24.35 -0.40
CA VAL A 451 -7.79 25.10 -0.58
C VAL A 451 -8.00 26.02 0.61
N ASN A 452 -8.54 27.22 0.34
CA ASN A 452 -8.93 28.15 1.39
C ASN A 452 -10.33 27.80 1.87
N ASP A 453 -10.44 27.23 3.07
CA ASP A 453 -11.70 27.05 3.79
C ASP A 453 -11.89 28.24 4.74
N GLY A 454 -12.38 29.35 4.17
CA GLY A 454 -12.44 30.65 4.84
C GLY A 454 -11.03 31.24 5.03
N GLU A 455 -10.61 31.44 6.29
CA GLU A 455 -9.29 31.98 6.64
C GLU A 455 -8.23 30.88 6.86
N LYS A 456 -8.53 29.63 6.54
CA LYS A 456 -7.67 28.48 6.84
C LYS A 456 -7.27 27.75 5.58
N GLU A 457 -6.02 27.32 5.56
CA GLU A 457 -5.53 26.36 4.59
C GLU A 457 -5.99 24.96 4.99
N ALA A 458 -6.65 24.28 4.06
CA ALA A 458 -7.00 22.87 4.15
C ALA A 458 -6.47 22.15 2.90
N TYR A 459 -6.26 20.84 3.00
CA TYR A 459 -5.86 20.03 1.85
C TYR A 459 -7.04 19.20 1.37
N GLN A 460 -7.35 19.29 0.08
CA GLN A 460 -8.34 18.46 -0.57
C GLN A 460 -7.67 17.46 -1.52
N LEU A 461 -8.07 16.20 -1.44
CA LEU A 461 -7.63 15.17 -2.38
C LEU A 461 -8.24 15.45 -3.74
N LYS A 462 -7.38 15.59 -4.75
CA LYS A 462 -7.82 15.85 -6.12
C LYS A 462 -7.16 14.90 -7.10
N LYS A 463 -7.99 14.29 -7.95
CA LYS A 463 -7.51 13.50 -9.08
C LYS A 463 -6.87 14.43 -10.12
N SER A 464 -5.62 14.16 -10.47
CA SER A 464 -4.90 14.84 -11.55
C SER A 464 -5.20 14.19 -12.90
N GLU A 465 -4.94 12.89 -13.04
CA GLU A 465 -5.20 12.14 -14.27
C GLU A 465 -5.41 10.65 -13.98
N VAL A 466 -5.83 9.90 -15.00
CA VAL A 466 -5.82 8.43 -14.98
C VAL A 466 -4.90 7.94 -16.08
N VAL A 467 -3.92 7.11 -15.74
CA VAL A 467 -3.04 6.45 -16.71
C VAL A 467 -3.44 4.99 -16.83
N TYR A 468 -3.69 4.54 -18.06
CA TYR A 468 -4.09 3.18 -18.36
C TYR A 468 -2.92 2.37 -18.91
N THR A 469 -2.65 1.20 -18.33
CA THR A 469 -1.55 0.34 -18.76
C THR A 469 -1.97 -1.13 -18.83
N ALA A 470 -1.29 -1.89 -19.69
CA ALA A 470 -1.41 -3.36 -19.73
C ALA A 470 -0.53 -3.98 -18.63
N PHE A 471 -0.96 -5.11 -18.07
CA PHE A 471 -0.34 -5.73 -16.89
C PHE A 471 1.11 -6.16 -17.17
N GLN A 472 1.32 -6.99 -18.19
CA GLN A 472 2.63 -7.58 -18.49
C GLN A 472 3.71 -6.52 -18.81
N PRO A 473 3.48 -5.55 -19.73
CA PRO A 473 4.46 -4.49 -19.99
C PRO A 473 4.76 -3.63 -18.76
N THR A 474 3.76 -3.38 -17.91
CA THR A 474 3.92 -2.62 -16.68
C THR A 474 4.83 -3.35 -15.70
N LEU A 475 4.55 -4.63 -15.43
CA LEU A 475 5.36 -5.43 -14.51
C LEU A 475 6.80 -5.57 -14.99
N LEU A 476 7.01 -5.77 -16.30
CA LEU A 476 8.34 -5.82 -16.90
C LEU A 476 9.08 -4.49 -16.72
N ALA A 477 8.43 -3.37 -17.01
CA ALA A 477 9.04 -2.05 -16.88
C ALA A 477 9.45 -1.74 -15.42
N LEU A 478 8.60 -2.09 -14.45
CA LEU A 478 8.87 -1.84 -13.03
C LEU A 478 9.95 -2.76 -12.44
N THR A 479 10.15 -3.95 -13.02
CA THR A 479 11.16 -4.93 -12.56
C THR A 479 12.48 -4.83 -13.32
N ALA A 480 12.51 -4.19 -14.48
CA ALA A 480 13.71 -3.99 -15.27
C ALA A 480 14.61 -2.91 -14.65
N ILE A 481 15.66 -3.33 -13.94
CA ILE A 481 16.73 -2.44 -13.49
C ILE A 481 17.77 -2.36 -14.60
N ALA A 482 17.90 -1.19 -15.23
CA ALA A 482 19.00 -0.95 -16.16
C ALA A 482 20.32 -0.95 -15.39
N PRO A 483 21.30 -1.80 -15.75
CA PRO A 483 22.58 -1.79 -15.07
C PRO A 483 23.32 -0.47 -15.33
N GLY A 484 23.96 0.05 -14.29
CA GLY A 484 24.95 1.12 -14.45
C GLY A 484 26.17 0.64 -15.24
N ASN A 485 27.06 1.56 -15.60
CA ASN A 485 28.31 1.20 -16.25
C ASN A 485 29.20 0.40 -15.29
N VAL A 486 29.53 -0.85 -15.66
CA VAL A 486 30.36 -1.74 -14.84
C VAL A 486 31.73 -1.15 -14.53
N ASN A 487 32.30 -0.34 -15.43
CA ASN A 487 33.61 0.28 -15.21
C ASN A 487 33.58 1.33 -14.10
N ASP A 488 32.46 2.04 -13.92
CA ASP A 488 32.33 3.00 -12.84
C ASP A 488 32.16 2.30 -11.49
N PHE A 489 31.43 1.19 -11.47
CA PHE A 489 31.38 0.32 -10.29
C PHE A 489 32.76 -0.26 -9.94
N MET A 490 33.51 -0.76 -10.93
CA MET A 490 34.86 -1.32 -10.70
C MET A 490 35.86 -0.31 -10.13
N LYS A 491 35.73 0.99 -10.46
CA LYS A 491 36.57 2.05 -9.88
C LYS A 491 36.29 2.30 -8.40
N PHE A 492 35.06 2.05 -7.95
CA PHE A 492 34.62 2.27 -6.57
C PHE A 492 35.02 1.13 -5.62
N ILE A 493 35.20 -0.10 -6.14
CA ILE A 493 35.54 -1.28 -5.33
C ILE A 493 36.82 -1.09 -4.46
N PRO A 494 37.94 -0.55 -4.99
CA PRO A 494 39.14 -0.34 -4.18
C PRO A 494 38.95 0.66 -3.05
N GLU A 495 38.06 1.65 -3.21
CA GLU A 495 37.78 2.68 -2.20
C GLU A 495 36.98 2.14 -1.00
N LEU A 496 36.28 1.01 -1.16
CA LEU A 496 35.55 0.34 -0.08
C LEU A 496 36.45 -0.58 0.79
N GLY A 497 37.65 -0.90 0.31
CA GLY A 497 38.62 -1.74 1.01
C GLY A 497 39.68 -0.96 1.80
N ALA A 498 39.66 0.37 1.74
CA ALA A 498 40.52 1.30 2.48
C ALA A 498 39.74 1.92 3.65
#